data_AF-X1LH82-F1
#
_entry.id   AF-X1LH82-F1
#
_cell.length_a   1.000
_cell.length_b   1.000
_cell.length_c   1.000
_cell.angle_alpha   90.00
_cell.angle_beta   90.00
_cell.angle_gamma   90.00
#
_symmetry.space_group_name_H-M   'P 1'
#
loop_
_entity.id
_entity.type
_entity.pdbx_description
1 polymer ?
#
loop_
_entity_poly.entity_id
_entity_poly.type
_entity_poly.pdbx_seq_one_letter_code
_entity_poly.pdbx_strand_id
1 'polypeptide(L)' 'MSEYNRWFTDSWWISPFNFSENVLKDFNFPKKVYVRDSTIREGEETPGVYYTLEDKIDIVEK' A
#
# COMPACT_ATOMS: atom_id res chain seq x y z
N MET A 1 -1.68 -21.50 -2.20
CA MET A 1 -1.89 -20.07 -1.85
C MET A 1 -1.49 -19.92 -0.40
N SER A 2 -0.65 -18.95 -0.06
CA SER A 2 -0.21 -18.74 1.33
C SER A 2 -1.41 -18.50 2.23
N GLU A 3 -1.41 -19.10 3.43
CA GLU A 3 -2.44 -18.87 4.42
C GLU A 3 -2.46 -17.38 4.83
N TYR A 4 -3.66 -16.80 4.90
CA TYR A 4 -3.88 -15.46 5.44
C TYR A 4 -3.23 -15.36 6.81
N ASN A 5 -2.39 -14.35 7.00
CA ASN A 5 -1.65 -14.15 8.23
C ASN A 5 -1.42 -12.65 8.46
N ARG A 6 -0.82 -12.28 9.59
CA ARG A 6 -0.57 -10.86 9.93
C ARG A 6 0.32 -10.11 8.92
N TRP A 7 0.99 -10.83 8.03
CA TRP A 7 1.86 -10.30 6.97
C TRP A 7 1.20 -10.30 5.59
N PHE A 8 0.19 -11.12 5.35
CA PHE A 8 -0.53 -11.23 4.08
C PHE A 8 -2.03 -11.22 4.35
N THR A 9 -2.65 -10.09 4.06
CA THR A 9 -4.08 -9.81 4.26
C THR A 9 -4.71 -9.41 2.92
N ASP A 10 -6.04 -9.24 2.90
CA ASP A 10 -6.76 -8.73 1.73
C ASP A 10 -6.32 -7.30 1.36
N SER A 11 -5.86 -6.53 2.34
CA SER A 11 -5.57 -5.11 2.17
C SER A 11 -4.08 -4.82 2.01
N TRP A 12 -3.19 -5.71 2.43
CA TRP A 12 -1.74 -5.51 2.32
C TRP A 12 -0.95 -6.80 2.41
N TRP A 13 0.23 -6.76 1.80
CA TRP A 13 1.32 -7.69 2.03
C TRP A 13 2.56 -6.95 2.53
N ILE A 14 3.16 -7.46 3.60
CA ILE A 14 4.43 -6.98 4.14
C ILE A 14 5.34 -8.17 4.42
N SER A 15 6.65 -7.92 4.39
CA SER A 15 7.63 -8.95 4.74
C SER A 15 7.60 -9.24 6.24
N PRO A 16 7.58 -10.52 6.67
CA PRO A 16 7.73 -10.88 8.09
C PRO A 16 9.02 -10.31 8.71
N PHE A 17 10.07 -10.09 7.90
CA PHE A 17 11.34 -9.53 8.35
C PHE A 17 11.23 -8.10 8.89
N ASN A 18 10.17 -7.36 8.52
CA ASN A 18 9.88 -6.02 9.05
C ASN A 18 9.62 -6.01 10.57
N PHE A 19 9.41 -7.18 11.18
CA PHE A 19 9.11 -7.34 12.61
C PHE A 19 10.23 -8.01 13.40
N SER A 20 11.41 -8.16 12.80
CA SER A 20 12.59 -8.60 13.57
C SER A 20 12.95 -7.56 14.63
N GLU A 21 13.40 -8.01 15.80
CA GLU A 21 13.76 -7.12 16.91
C GLU A 21 14.82 -6.08 16.50
N ASN A 22 15.74 -6.48 15.62
CA ASN A 22 16.78 -5.62 15.09
C ASN A 22 16.26 -4.48 14.19
N VAL A 23 15.08 -4.63 13.59
CA VAL A 23 14.43 -3.57 12.79
C VAL A 23 13.54 -2.70 13.68
N LEU A 24 12.77 -3.35 14.58
CA LEU A 24 11.80 -2.67 15.44
C LEU A 24 12.47 -1.72 16.46
N LYS A 25 13.67 -2.06 16.95
CA LYS A 25 14.39 -1.24 17.94
C LYS A 25 14.72 0.17 17.43
N ASP A 26 14.82 0.34 16.12
CA ASP A 26 15.18 1.61 15.47
C ASP A 26 13.94 2.41 15.03
N PHE A 27 12.73 1.94 15.35
CA PHE A 27 11.48 2.63 14.99
C PHE A 27 11.33 3.94 15.77
N ASN A 28 11.46 5.05 15.05
CA ASN A 28 11.26 6.40 15.57
C ASN A 28 10.35 7.19 14.62
N PHE A 29 9.05 6.90 14.66
CA PHE A 29 8.09 7.49 13.72
C PHE A 29 7.72 8.94 14.10
N PRO A 30 7.43 9.80 13.12
CA PRO A 30 6.91 11.13 13.39
C PRO A 30 5.52 11.06 14.03
N LYS A 31 5.17 12.09 14.82
CA LYS A 31 3.84 12.20 15.45
C LYS A 31 2.69 12.26 14.44
N LYS A 32 2.97 12.66 13.19
CA LYS A 32 1.99 12.78 12.12
C LYS A 32 2.61 12.28 10.82
N VAL A 33 1.87 11.41 10.15
CA VAL A 33 2.18 10.91 8.81
C VAL A 33 1.07 11.40 7.88
N TYR A 34 1.45 11.76 6.66
CA TYR A 34 0.52 12.08 5.59
C TYR A 34 0.65 10.99 4.53
N VAL A 35 -0.48 10.42 4.14
CA VAL A 35 -0.55 9.51 2.99
C VAL A 35 -0.99 10.34 1.80
N ARG A 36 -0.14 10.43 0.78
CA ARG A 36 -0.51 11.02 -0.51
C ARG A 36 -1.04 9.90 -1.38
N ASP A 37 -2.33 9.95 -1.70
CA ASP A 37 -2.88 9.06 -2.72
C ASP A 37 -2.25 9.40 -4.08
N SER A 38 -1.67 8.39 -4.72
CA SER A 38 -1.08 8.48 -6.05
C SER A 38 -1.69 7.47 -7.02
N THR A 39 -2.87 6.93 -6.70
CA THR A 39 -3.50 5.83 -7.44
C THR A 39 -3.69 6.18 -8.92
N ILE A 40 -4.25 7.36 -9.22
CA ILE A 40 -4.51 7.79 -10.61
C ILE A 40 -3.25 8.22 -11.37
N ARG A 41 -2.07 8.23 -10.74
CA ARG A 41 -0.79 8.60 -11.37
C ARG A 41 0.15 7.40 -11.45
N GLU A 42 0.48 6.84 -10.30
CA GLU A 42 1.40 5.70 -10.19
C GLU A 42 0.70 4.36 -10.51
N GLY A 43 -0.59 4.24 -10.22
CA GLY A 43 -1.35 3.02 -10.52
C GLY A 43 -1.36 2.69 -12.01
N GLU A 44 -1.40 3.70 -12.89
CA GLU A 44 -1.32 3.54 -14.35
C GLU A 44 0.05 3.09 -14.85
N GLU A 45 1.11 3.20 -14.04
CA GLU A 45 2.44 2.67 -14.39
C GLU A 45 2.51 1.14 -14.20
N THR A 46 1.50 0.53 -13.58
CA THR A 46 1.41 -0.93 -13.41
C THR A 46 1.07 -1.60 -14.75
N PRO A 47 1.87 -2.58 -15.23
CA PRO A 47 1.57 -3.27 -16.48
C PRO A 47 0.17 -3.89 -16.50
N GLY A 48 -0.62 -3.54 -17.52
CA GLY A 48 -1.98 -4.02 -17.66
C GLY A 48 -3.05 -3.17 -16.96
N VAL A 49 -2.66 -2.09 -16.26
CA VAL A 49 -3.60 -1.13 -15.67
C VAL A 49 -3.73 0.08 -16.57
N TYR A 50 -4.95 0.33 -17.06
CA TYR A 50 -5.28 1.49 -17.89
C TYR A 50 -6.63 2.03 -17.43
N TYR A 51 -6.66 3.25 -16.88
CA TYR A 51 -7.90 3.85 -16.41
C TYR A 51 -8.55 4.68 -17.51
N THR A 52 -9.86 4.53 -17.67
CA THR A 52 -10.67 5.51 -18.41
C THR A 52 -10.80 6.81 -17.61
N LEU A 53 -11.38 7.86 -18.20
CA LEU A 53 -11.67 9.09 -17.47
C LEU A 53 -12.68 8.82 -16.35
N GLU A 54 -13.70 8.02 -16.65
CA GLU A 54 -14.75 7.61 -15.72
C GLU A 54 -14.16 6.82 -14.55
N ASP A 55 -13.25 5.88 -14.80
CA ASP A 55 -12.55 5.16 -13.73
C ASP A 55 -11.78 6.10 -12.80
N LYS A 56 -11.10 7.11 -13.37
CA LYS A 56 -10.35 8.10 -12.57
C LYS A 56 -11.27 8.94 -11.69
N ILE A 57 -12.44 9.32 -12.20
CA ILE A 57 -13.45 10.05 -11.42
C ILE A 57 -13.97 9.15 -10.30
N ASP A 58 -14.36 7.91 -10.61
CA ASP A 58 -14.87 6.94 -9.64
C ASP A 58 -13.87 6.59 -8.53
N ILE A 59 -12.56 6.59 -8.83
CA ILE A 59 -11.49 6.37 -7.86
C ILE A 59 -11.35 7.56 -6.90
N VAL A 60 -11.51 8.78 -7.41
CA VAL A 60 -11.29 10.02 -6.62
C VAL A 60 -12.52 10.42 -5.80
N GLU A 61 -13.72 10.09 -6.28
CA GLU A 61 -14.98 10.41 -5.57
C GLU A 61 -15.29 9.47 -4.40
N LYS A 62 -14.61 8.32 -4.31
CA LYS A 62 -14.71 7.35 -3.21
C LYS A 62 -13.75 7.68 -2.08
#